data_AF-A0A9D0I752-F1
#
_entry.id   AF-A0A9D0I752-F1
#
_cell.length_a   1.000
_cell.length_b   1.000
_cell.length_c   1.000
_cell.angle_alpha   90.00
_cell.angle_beta   90.00
_cell.angle_gamma   90.00
#
_symmetry.space_group_name_H-M   'P 1'
#
loop_
_entity.id
_entity.type
_entity.pdbx_description
1 polymer ?
#
loop_
_entity_poly.entity_id
_entity_poly.type
_entity_poly.pdbx_seq_one_letter_code
_entity_poly.pdbx_strand_id
1 'polypeptide(L)' 'APELGNVYKCFGSTDAIKGFIASRPANGIPGRRSMPQFNFSDEELTALAEFLKYVSEIKTARSWPPNVQG' A
#
# COMPACT_ATOMS: atom_id res chain seq x y z
N ALA A 1 -5.69 -9.74 1.53
CA ALA A 1 -4.84 -8.57 1.24
C ALA A 1 -3.49 -8.82 1.89
N PRO A 2 -2.39 -8.26 1.34
CA PRO A 2 -1.09 -8.26 2.03
C PRO A 2 -1.12 -7.32 3.25
N GLU A 3 -0.11 -7.42 4.11
CA GLU A 3 0.14 -6.50 5.22
C GLU A 3 0.52 -5.12 4.70
N LEU A 4 0.03 -4.05 5.35
CA LEU A 4 0.28 -2.68 4.91
C LEU A 4 1.27 -1.93 5.80
N GLY A 5 1.54 -2.41 7.02
CA GLY A 5 2.46 -1.76 7.96
C GLY A 5 3.90 -1.63 7.43
N ASN A 6 4.34 -2.51 6.54
CA ASN A 6 5.68 -2.46 5.92
C ASN A 6 5.65 -2.30 4.39
N VAL A 7 4.49 -1.97 3.79
CA VAL A 7 4.30 -2.00 2.33
C VAL A 7 5.26 -1.09 1.57
N TYR A 8 5.66 0.03 2.16
CA TYR A 8 6.67 0.93 1.58
C TYR A 8 8.02 0.23 1.37
N LYS A 9 8.42 -0.68 2.26
CA LYS A 9 9.67 -1.46 2.11
C LYS A 9 9.58 -2.48 0.96
N CYS A 10 8.38 -2.96 0.63
CA CYS A 10 8.17 -3.86 -0.52
C CYS A 10 8.24 -3.12 -1.86
N PHE A 11 7.63 -1.94 -1.93
CA PHE A 11 7.51 -1.16 -3.17
C PHE A 11 8.70 -0.22 -3.41
N GLY A 12 9.37 0.22 -2.35
CA GLY A 12 10.55 1.10 -2.41
C GLY A 12 10.27 2.57 -2.78
N SER A 13 9.04 2.93 -3.14
CA SER A 13 8.67 4.29 -3.51
C SER A 13 7.19 4.58 -3.26
N THR A 14 6.86 5.81 -2.87
CA THR A 14 5.48 6.30 -2.76
C THR A 14 4.80 6.38 -4.13
N ASP A 15 5.53 6.64 -5.21
CA ASP A 15 4.96 6.67 -6.56
C ASP A 15 4.50 5.30 -7.02
N ALA A 16 5.23 4.24 -6.64
CA ALA A 16 4.84 2.87 -6.93
C ALA A 16 3.56 2.48 -6.16
N ILE A 17 3.41 2.95 -4.91
CA ILE A 17 2.18 2.76 -4.13
C ILE A 17 1.00 3.49 -4.79
N LYS A 18 1.16 4.78 -5.14
CA LYS A 18 0.14 5.56 -5.84
C LYS A 18 -0.30 4.89 -7.14
N GLY A 19 0.67 4.51 -7.97
CA GLY A 19 0.42 3.82 -9.23
C GLY A 19 -0.33 2.50 -9.04
N PHE A 20 0.03 1.71 -8.02
CA PHE A 20 -0.66 0.45 -7.72
C PHE A 20 -2.14 0.67 -7.34
N ILE A 21 -2.42 1.66 -6.49
CA ILE A 21 -3.80 1.98 -6.05
C ILE A 21 -4.61 2.52 -7.22
N ALA A 22 -4.05 3.46 -7.99
CA ALA A 22 -4.71 4.02 -9.16
C ALA A 22 -5.01 2.95 -10.23
N SER A 23 -4.13 1.95 -10.39
CA SER A 23 -4.29 0.91 -11.41
C SER A 23 -5.32 -0.17 -11.06
N ARG A 24 -6.05 -0.08 -9.93
CA ARG A 24 -7.00 -1.12 -9.53
C ARG A 24 -8.18 -1.19 -10.52
N PRO A 25 -8.53 -2.39 -11.03
CA PRO A 25 -9.63 -2.53 -11.98
C PRO A 25 -10.98 -2.33 -11.28
N ALA A 26 -11.84 -1.46 -11.82
CA ALA A 26 -13.15 -1.14 -11.23
C ALA A 26 -14.05 -2.38 -11.05
N ASN A 27 -14.00 -3.31 -12.01
CA ASN A 27 -14.81 -4.54 -11.99
C ASN A 27 -14.06 -5.74 -11.40
N GLY A 28 -12.85 -5.54 -10.86
CA GLY A 28 -12.01 -6.62 -10.38
C GLY A 28 -11.49 -7.54 -11.49
N ILE A 29 -10.91 -8.67 -11.09
CA ILE A 29 -10.47 -9.74 -11.98
C ILE A 29 -11.17 -11.04 -11.55
N PRO A 30 -11.87 -11.76 -12.46
CA PRO A 30 -12.53 -13.01 -12.14
C PRO A 30 -11.59 -14.02 -11.46
N GLY A 31 -12.05 -14.61 -10.35
CA GLY A 31 -11.29 -15.61 -9.59
C GLY A 31 -10.13 -15.07 -8.74
N ARG A 32 -9.94 -13.74 -8.66
CA ARG A 32 -8.91 -13.09 -7.83
C ARG A 32 -9.54 -12.19 -6.77
N ARG A 33 -8.93 -12.15 -5.58
CA ARG A 33 -9.25 -11.11 -4.58
C ARG A 33 -8.96 -9.75 -5.22
N SER A 34 -9.98 -8.90 -5.30
CA SER A 34 -9.91 -7.61 -5.99
C SER A 34 -10.04 -6.49 -4.98
N MET A 35 -9.12 -5.53 -5.05
CA MET A 35 -9.23 -4.27 -4.32
C MET A 35 -10.15 -3.33 -5.12
N PRO A 36 -11.13 -2.66 -4.48
CA PRO A 36 -12.00 -1.70 -5.16
C PRO A 36 -11.22 -0.54 -5.79
N GLN A 37 -11.81 0.08 -6.80
CA GLN A 37 -11.36 1.37 -7.31
C GLN A 37 -12.04 2.48 -6.51
N PHE A 38 -11.26 3.25 -5.76
CA PHE A 38 -11.77 4.31 -4.87
C PHE A 38 -11.86 5.68 -5.56
N ASN A 39 -11.20 5.85 -6.72
CA ASN A 39 -11.16 7.12 -7.47
C ASN A 39 -10.66 8.30 -6.60
N PHE A 40 -9.61 8.07 -5.82
CA PHE A 40 -8.96 9.10 -5.03
C PHE A 40 -8.41 10.23 -5.93
N SER A 41 -8.43 11.45 -5.40
CA SER A 41 -7.69 12.55 -6.01
C SER A 41 -6.17 12.34 -5.88
N ASP A 42 -5.38 13.07 -6.66
CA ASP A 42 -3.91 13.02 -6.56
C ASP A 42 -3.40 13.44 -5.17
N GLU A 43 -4.10 14.37 -4.52
CA GLU A 43 -3.80 14.83 -3.16
C GLU A 43 -4.07 13.72 -2.14
N GLU A 44 -5.22 13.05 -2.22
CA GLU A 44 -5.57 11.93 -1.34
C GLU A 44 -4.62 10.74 -1.53
N LEU A 45 -4.27 10.42 -2.78
CA LEU A 45 -3.29 9.37 -3.09
C LEU A 45 -1.92 9.70 -2.51
N THR A 46 -1.49 10.95 -2.60
CA THR A 46 -0.22 11.40 -2.04
C THR A 46 -0.24 11.32 -0.51
N ALA A 47 -1.27 11.84 0.14
CA ALA A 47 -1.44 11.76 1.58
C ALA A 47 -1.45 10.30 2.08
N LEU A 48 -2.13 9.41 1.37
CA LEU A 48 -2.18 7.99 1.72
C LEU A 48 -0.80 7.32 1.56
N ALA A 49 -0.08 7.59 0.48
CA ALA A 49 1.24 7.01 0.26
C ALA A 49 2.26 7.51 1.28
N GLU A 50 2.20 8.80 1.65
CA GLU A 50 3.03 9.39 2.71
C GLU A 50 2.70 8.81 4.09
N PHE A 51 1.41 8.63 4.39
CA PHE A 51 0.99 7.95 5.62
C PHE A 51 1.56 6.53 5.71
N LEU A 52 1.47 5.74 4.64
CA LEU A 52 1.99 4.37 4.59
C LEU A 52 3.52 4.33 4.71
N LYS A 53 4.22 5.31 4.15
CA LYS A 53 5.66 5.48 4.35
C LYS A 53 5.97 5.75 5.83
N TYR A 54 5.30 6.73 6.44
CA TYR A 54 5.48 7.06 7.85
C TYR A 54 5.26 5.86 8.76
N VAL A 55 4.17 5.10 8.55
CA VAL A 55 3.87 3.90 9.33
C VAL A 55 4.99 2.85 9.23
N SER A 56 5.60 2.69 8.05
CA SER A 56 6.68 1.72 7.84
C SER A 56 8.00 2.02 8.57
N GLU A 57 8.16 3.27 8.98
CA GLU A 57 9.34 3.78 9.69
C GLU A 57 9.15 3.75 11.22
N ILE A 58 7.92 3.52 11.71
CA ILE A 58 7.64 3.39 13.13
C ILE A 58 8.42 2.22 13.72
N LYS A 59 9.16 2.48 14.80
CA LYS A 59 9.83 1.42 15.56
C LYS A 59 8.79 0.54 16.25
N THR A 60 8.60 -0.65 15.71
CA THR A 60 7.65 -1.64 16.24
C THR A 60 8.25 -2.41 17.42
N ALA A 61 7.38 -2.91 18.29
CA ALA A 61 7.81 -3.82 19.34
C ALA A 61 8.37 -5.11 18.72
N ARG A 62 9.51 -5.59 19.25
CA ARG A 62 10.13 -6.87 18.88
C ARG A 62 10.49 -6.99 17.38
N SER A 63 10.79 -5.87 16.71
CA SER A 63 11.22 -5.85 15.30
C SER A 63 10.24 -6.51 14.32
N TRP A 64 8.95 -6.40 14.59
CA TRP A 64 7.90 -6.88 13.68
C TRP A 64 7.82 -5.99 12.43
N PRO A 65 7.55 -6.54 11.22
CA PRO A 65 7.35 -7.95 10.87
C PRO A 65 8.65 -8.75 10.74
N PRO A 66 8.59 -10.10 10.83
CA PRO A 66 9.78 -10.96 10.76
C PRO A 66 10.48 -10.93 9.39
N ASN A 67 9.79 -10.53 8.32
CA ASN A 67 10.35 -10.42 6.98
C ASN A 67 9.70 -9.27 6.19
N VAL A 68 10.18 -9.03 4.96
CA VAL A 68 9.65 -7.97 4.10
C VAL A 68 8.25 -8.26 3.55
N GLN A 69 7.79 -9.51 3.54
CA GLN A 69 6.47 -9.87 3.01
C GLN A 69 5.32 -9.53 3.97
N GLY A 70 5.65 -9.16 5.22
CA GLY A 70 4.70 -8.86 6.28
C GLY A 70 4.41 -10.08 7.14
#